data_AF-A0A6P2FRQ2-F1
#
_entry.id   AF-A0A6P2FRQ2-F1
#
_cell.length_a   1.000
_cell.length_b   1.000
_cell.length_c   1.000
_cell.angle_alpha   90.00
_cell.angle_beta   90.00
_cell.angle_gamma   90.00
#
_symmetry.space_group_name_H-M   'P 1'
#
loop_
_entity.id
_entity.type
_entity.pdbx_description
1 polymer ?
#
loop_
_entity_poly.entity_id
_entity_poly.type
_entity_poly.pdbx_seq_one_letter_code
_entity_poly.pdbx_strand_id
1 'polypeptide(L)'
;MSSLPPAVLALILTSVIAFLAQSLSEGLTGTLALWPIGSGAFWPLQAVTYASLHGSISHLAFNMFGLWMFGADLERVWGPKRLLMLYVVSVLGAAVAKLGVATMSGSVYPTVGASGGLFGILVAFAMVFPHARSCR
;
A
#
# COMPACT_ATOMS: atom_id res chain seq x y z
N MET A 1 14.32 -22.12 -9.70
CA MET A 1 13.02 -21.67 -9.15
C MET A 1 13.25 -20.27 -8.63
N SER A 2 12.77 -19.23 -9.32
CA SER A 2 12.99 -17.86 -8.85
C SER A 2 12.14 -17.63 -7.61
N SER A 3 12.77 -17.64 -6.44
CA SER A 3 12.14 -17.25 -5.18
C SER A 3 11.50 -15.87 -5.33
N LEU A 4 10.38 -15.66 -4.63
CA LEU A 4 9.78 -14.34 -4.52
C LEU A 4 10.81 -13.38 -3.92
N PRO A 5 10.99 -12.18 -4.51
CA PRO A 5 11.87 -11.18 -3.94
C PRO A 5 11.48 -10.84 -2.49
N PRO A 6 12.45 -10.70 -1.58
CA PRO A 6 12.19 -10.63 -0.14
C PRO A 6 11.36 -9.42 0.28
N ALA A 7 11.53 -8.24 -0.33
CA ALA A 7 10.75 -7.06 0.08
C ALA A 7 9.29 -7.16 -0.37
N VAL A 8 9.03 -7.60 -1.59
CA VAL A 8 7.67 -7.86 -2.09
C VAL A 8 6.98 -8.92 -1.22
N LEU A 9 7.68 -10.01 -0.90
CA LEU A 9 7.15 -11.03 -0.01
C LEU A 9 6.81 -10.45 1.38
N ALA A 10 7.69 -9.61 1.94
CA ALA A 10 7.44 -8.96 3.22
C ALA A 10 6.18 -8.08 3.18
N LEU A 11 6.02 -7.25 2.13
CA LEU A 11 4.83 -6.42 1.96
C LEU A 11 3.54 -7.24 1.83
N ILE A 12 3.60 -8.35 1.08
CA ILE A 12 2.47 -9.27 0.94
C ILE A 12 2.12 -9.92 2.28
N LEU A 13 3.10 -10.49 2.97
CA LEU A 13 2.89 -11.14 4.26
C LEU A 13 2.35 -10.16 5.31
N THR A 14 2.90 -8.95 5.39
CA THR A 14 2.41 -7.92 6.32
C THR A 14 0.95 -7.57 6.02
N SER A 15 0.57 -7.43 4.74
CA SER A 15 -0.81 -7.11 4.36
C SER A 15 -1.79 -8.25 4.65
N VAL A 16 -1.38 -9.50 4.41
CA VAL A 16 -2.18 -10.69 4.71
C VAL A 16 -2.36 -10.86 6.22
N ILE A 17 -1.27 -10.72 7.00
CA ILE A 17 -1.33 -10.80 8.47
C ILE A 17 -2.22 -9.68 9.03
N ALA A 18 -2.08 -8.45 8.53
CA ALA A 18 -2.94 -7.34 8.94
C ALA A 18 -4.41 -7.61 8.63
N PHE A 19 -4.73 -8.15 7.45
CA PHE A 19 -6.10 -8.51 7.08
C PHE A 19 -6.69 -9.63 7.96
N LEU A 20 -5.89 -10.63 8.31
CA LEU A 20 -6.30 -11.66 9.26
C LEU A 20 -6.52 -11.06 10.66
N ALA A 21 -5.65 -10.17 11.12
CA ALA A 21 -5.81 -9.48 12.40
C ALA A 21 -7.08 -8.61 12.42
N GLN A 22 -7.40 -7.90 11.33
CA GLN A 22 -8.67 -7.18 11.16
C GLN A 22 -9.88 -8.11 11.21
N SER A 23 -9.75 -9.34 10.70
CA SER A 23 -10.84 -10.33 10.69
C SER A 23 -11.11 -10.91 12.08
N LEU A 24 -10.15 -10.81 13.00
CA LEU A 24 -10.27 -11.26 14.39
C LEU A 24 -10.65 -10.13 15.36
N SER A 25 -10.52 -8.87 14.95
CA SER A 25 -10.74 -7.70 15.80
C SER A 25 -11.47 -6.59 15.04
N GLU A 26 -12.75 -6.41 15.37
CA GLU A 26 -13.62 -5.40 14.75
C GLU A 26 -13.11 -3.95 14.97
N GLY A 27 -12.42 -3.69 16.09
CA GLY A 27 -11.90 -2.36 16.43
C GLY A 27 -10.56 -2.00 15.77
N LEU A 28 -9.81 -2.99 15.26
CA LEU A 28 -8.45 -2.78 14.77
C LEU A 28 -8.40 -1.86 13.55
N THR A 29 -9.37 -2.00 12.65
CA THR A 29 -9.52 -1.12 11.49
C THR A 29 -9.80 0.32 11.94
N GLY A 30 -10.67 0.51 12.94
CA GLY A 30 -10.98 1.83 13.48
C GLY A 30 -9.75 2.53 14.09
N THR A 31 -8.87 1.80 14.76
CA THR A 31 -7.68 2.39 15.40
C THR A 31 -6.56 2.72 14.41
N LEU A 32 -6.35 1.85 13.42
CA LEU A 32 -5.18 1.89 12.55
C LEU A 32 -5.43 2.52 11.17
N ALA A 33 -6.69 2.74 10.79
CA ALA A 33 -7.03 3.41 9.54
C ALA A 33 -6.69 4.91 9.59
N LEU A 34 -6.50 5.51 8.42
CA LEU A 34 -6.16 6.92 8.31
C LEU A 34 -7.42 7.76 8.45
N TRP A 35 -7.58 8.40 9.62
CA TRP A 35 -8.67 9.31 9.87
C TRP A 35 -8.36 10.72 9.35
N PRO A 36 -9.38 11.47 8.91
CA PRO A 36 -9.24 12.89 8.59
C PRO A 36 -8.80 13.73 9.79
N ILE A 37 -8.02 14.78 9.53
CA ILE A 37 -7.64 15.76 10.56
C ILE A 37 -8.91 16.46 11.05
N GLY A 38 -9.10 16.54 12.37
CA GLY A 38 -10.30 17.14 12.98
C GLY A 38 -11.43 16.16 13.29
N SER A 39 -11.28 14.88 12.95
CA SER A 39 -12.25 13.82 13.29
C SER A 39 -12.26 13.42 14.78
N GLY A 40 -11.27 13.86 15.57
CA GLY A 40 -11.06 13.43 16.96
C GLY A 40 -10.37 12.07 17.12
N ALA A 41 -10.22 11.29 16.03
CA ALA A 41 -9.60 9.97 16.02
C ALA A 41 -8.26 9.90 15.24
N PHE A 42 -7.78 11.06 14.76
CA PHE A 42 -6.54 11.15 13.99
C PHE A 42 -5.31 10.92 14.86
N TRP A 43 -4.41 10.05 14.39
CA TRP A 43 -3.12 9.82 15.02
C TRP A 43 -2.01 9.73 13.96
N PRO A 44 -0.84 10.39 14.13
CA PRO A 44 0.18 10.46 13.07
C PRO A 44 0.70 9.10 12.56
N LEU A 45 0.72 8.07 13.41
CA LEU A 45 1.12 6.72 13.01
C LEU A 45 0.17 6.10 11.96
N GLN A 46 -1.06 6.59 11.87
CA GLN A 46 -2.03 6.16 10.86
C GLN A 46 -1.57 6.44 9.42
N ALA A 47 -0.64 7.40 9.23
CA ALA A 47 -0.05 7.67 7.91
C ALA A 47 0.81 6.50 7.37
N VAL A 48 1.15 5.52 8.21
CA VAL A 48 1.87 4.30 7.79
C VAL A 48 0.98 3.07 7.95
N THR A 49 0.28 2.94 9.07
CA THR A 49 -0.47 1.70 9.38
C THR A 49 -1.63 1.45 8.44
N TYR A 50 -2.25 2.50 7.90
CA TYR A 50 -3.39 2.36 6.99
C TYR A 50 -3.07 1.58 5.72
N ALA A 51 -1.80 1.56 5.29
CA ALA A 51 -1.37 0.91 4.06
C ALA A 51 -1.40 -0.61 4.15
N SER A 52 -1.38 -1.20 5.35
CA SER A 52 -1.48 -2.65 5.53
C SER A 52 -2.93 -3.14 5.65
N LEU A 53 -3.87 -2.24 5.92
CA LEU A 53 -5.28 -2.57 6.15
C LEU A 53 -6.05 -2.70 4.85
N HIS A 54 -7.00 -3.64 4.78
CA HIS A 54 -7.85 -3.84 3.61
C HIS A 54 -9.31 -4.03 4.03
N GLY A 55 -10.23 -3.37 3.31
CA GLY A 55 -11.68 -3.43 3.61
C GLY A 55 -12.42 -4.63 3.02
N SER A 56 -11.80 -5.38 2.09
CA SER A 56 -12.40 -6.56 1.48
C SER A 56 -11.34 -7.51 0.93
N ILE A 57 -11.70 -8.77 0.73
CA ILE A 57 -10.85 -9.80 0.13
C ILE A 57 -10.44 -9.40 -1.31
N SER A 58 -11.39 -8.86 -2.10
CA SER A 58 -11.08 -8.41 -3.46
C SER A 58 -10.07 -7.26 -3.46
N HIS A 59 -10.21 -6.29 -2.54
CA HIS A 59 -9.28 -5.18 -2.42
C HIS A 59 -7.87 -5.68 -2.05
N LEU A 60 -7.76 -6.64 -1.12
CA LEU A 60 -6.48 -7.28 -0.80
C LEU A 60 -5.91 -8.01 -2.02
N ALA A 61 -6.70 -8.87 -2.67
CA ALA A 61 -6.26 -9.69 -3.80
C ALA A 61 -5.68 -8.84 -4.94
N PHE A 62 -6.34 -7.75 -5.33
CA PHE A 62 -5.84 -6.85 -6.38
C PHE A 62 -4.54 -6.15 -5.99
N ASN A 63 -4.40 -5.71 -4.73
CA ASN A 63 -3.15 -5.07 -4.28
C ASN A 63 -2.00 -6.07 -4.27
N MET A 64 -2.23 -7.27 -3.74
CA MET A 64 -1.18 -8.29 -3.65
C MET A 64 -0.78 -8.80 -5.04
N PHE A 65 -1.74 -8.95 -5.94
CA PHE A 65 -1.49 -9.29 -7.33
C PHE A 65 -0.64 -8.21 -8.02
N GLY A 66 -0.97 -6.93 -7.85
CA GLY A 66 -0.19 -5.83 -8.40
C GLY A 66 1.22 -5.75 -7.81
N LEU A 67 1.36 -5.89 -6.50
CA LEU A 67 2.68 -5.91 -5.83
C LEU A 67 3.55 -7.06 -6.32
N TRP A 68 2.96 -8.26 -6.45
CA TRP A 68 3.67 -9.42 -6.98
C TRP A 68 4.07 -9.20 -8.45
N MET A 69 3.14 -8.79 -9.29
CA MET A 69 3.35 -8.68 -10.74
C MET A 69 4.37 -7.60 -11.10
N PHE A 70 4.24 -6.40 -10.52
CA PHE A 70 5.10 -5.25 -10.89
C PHE A 70 6.26 -5.05 -9.92
N GLY A 71 6.03 -5.32 -8.64
CA GLY A 71 7.05 -5.14 -7.62
C GLY A 71 8.16 -6.19 -7.72
N ALA A 72 7.86 -7.44 -8.11
CA ALA A 72 8.88 -8.48 -8.14
C ALA A 72 9.99 -8.18 -9.17
N ASP A 73 9.61 -7.76 -10.38
CA ASP A 73 10.58 -7.39 -11.42
C ASP A 73 11.35 -6.12 -11.04
N LEU A 74 10.65 -5.14 -10.46
CA LEU A 74 11.29 -3.90 -10.00
C LEU A 74 12.30 -4.16 -8.88
N GLU A 75 12.00 -5.06 -7.93
CA GLU A 75 12.92 -5.46 -6.87
C GLU A 75 14.18 -6.14 -7.41
N ARG A 76 14.03 -6.97 -8.45
CA ARG A 76 15.17 -7.65 -9.08
C ARG A 76 16.16 -6.66 -9.71
N VAL A 77 15.66 -5.55 -10.26
CA VAL A 77 16.50 -4.52 -10.90
C VAL A 77 17.08 -3.55 -9.87
N TRP A 78 16.26 -3.09 -8.91
CA TRP A 78 16.66 -2.01 -7.98
C TRP A 78 17.18 -2.51 -6.62
N GLY A 79 16.88 -3.76 -6.28
CA GLY A 79 17.10 -4.34 -4.96
C GLY A 79 16.00 -3.99 -3.93
N PRO A 80 15.93 -4.74 -2.83
CA PRO A 80 14.87 -4.65 -1.82
C PRO A 80 14.78 -3.27 -1.15
N LYS A 81 15.92 -2.67 -0.79
CA LYS A 81 15.96 -1.40 -0.05
C LYS A 81 15.33 -0.26 -0.85
N ARG A 82 15.63 -0.15 -2.15
CA ARG A 82 15.11 0.91 -3.01
C ARG A 82 13.61 0.75 -3.26
N LEU A 83 13.15 -0.49 -3.46
CA LEU A 83 11.72 -0.76 -3.59
C LEU A 83 10.95 -0.40 -2.31
N LEU A 84 11.45 -0.77 -1.13
CA LEU A 84 10.80 -0.42 0.13
C LEU A 84 10.75 1.10 0.36
N MET A 85 11.84 1.81 0.05
CA MET A 85 11.84 3.28 0.15
C MET A 85 10.81 3.90 -0.80
N LEU A 86 10.74 3.45 -2.05
CA LEU A 86 9.72 3.90 -3.00
C LEU A 86 8.31 3.64 -2.46
N TYR A 87 8.05 2.43 -1.95
CA TYR A 87 6.75 2.06 -1.40
C TYR A 87 6.36 2.95 -0.22
N VAL A 88 7.25 3.14 0.76
CA VAL A 88 6.99 3.97 1.95
C VAL A 88 6.77 5.44 1.57
N VAL A 89 7.60 6.01 0.69
CA VAL A 89 7.42 7.40 0.23
C VAL A 89 6.08 7.56 -0.50
N SER A 90 5.69 6.58 -1.31
CA SER A 90 4.43 6.61 -2.05
C SER A 90 3.22 6.49 -1.11
N VAL A 91 3.31 5.65 -0.07
CA VAL A 91 2.31 5.55 1.00
C VAL A 91 2.18 6.87 1.75
N LEU A 92 3.28 7.46 2.20
CA LEU A 92 3.25 8.75 2.91
C LEU A 92 2.70 9.88 2.02
N GLY A 93 3.10 9.92 0.76
CA GLY A 93 2.56 10.89 -0.21
C GLY A 93 1.06 10.72 -0.43
N ALA A 94 0.58 9.48 -0.55
CA ALA A 94 -0.84 9.19 -0.65
C ALA A 94 -1.61 9.58 0.62
N ALA A 95 -1.03 9.37 1.81
CA ALA A 95 -1.61 9.81 3.08
C ALA A 95 -1.77 11.33 3.13
N VAL A 96 -0.72 12.08 2.79
CA VAL A 96 -0.77 13.56 2.74
C VAL A 96 -1.84 14.05 1.76
N ALA A 97 -1.88 13.47 0.55
CA ALA A 97 -2.88 13.82 -0.45
C ALA A 97 -4.31 13.53 0.05
N LYS A 98 -4.52 12.37 0.69
CA LYS A 98 -5.82 11.99 1.25
C LYS A 98 -6.26 12.90 2.39
N LEU A 99 -5.35 13.26 3.31
CA LEU A 99 -5.64 14.20 4.39
C LEU A 99 -5.98 15.59 3.83
N GLY A 100 -5.22 16.09 2.86
CA GLY A 100 -5.49 17.38 2.22
C GLY A 100 -6.88 17.42 1.56
N VAL A 101 -7.20 16.39 0.77
CA VAL A 101 -8.53 16.27 0.14
C VAL A 101 -9.63 16.17 1.19
N ALA A 102 -9.44 15.36 2.24
CA ALA A 102 -10.44 15.19 3.29
C ALA A 102 -10.71 16.49 4.06
N THR A 103 -9.68 17.30 4.33
CA THR A 103 -9.83 18.62 4.95
C THR A 103 -10.60 19.59 4.05
N MET A 104 -10.37 19.55 2.73
CA MET A 104 -11.10 20.42 1.78
C MET A 104 -12.54 19.98 1.56
N SER A 105 -12.80 18.67 1.53
CA SER A 105 -14.13 18.11 1.23
C SER A 105 -15.02 17.91 2.46
N GLY A 106 -14.48 18.09 3.67
CA GLY A 106 -15.17 17.78 4.93
C GLY A 106 -15.47 16.28 5.09
N SER A 107 -14.68 15.40 4.47
CA SER A 107 -14.88 13.95 4.60
C SER A 107 -14.57 13.50 6.02
N VAL A 108 -15.43 12.63 6.57
CA VAL A 108 -15.25 12.01 7.89
C VAL A 108 -14.88 10.53 7.81
N TYR A 109 -14.77 9.98 6.59
CA TYR A 109 -14.53 8.56 6.40
C TYR A 109 -13.04 8.21 6.46
N PRO A 110 -12.66 7.14 7.20
CA PRO A 110 -11.29 6.68 7.25
C PRO A 110 -10.86 6.00 5.95
N THR A 111 -9.57 6.07 5.64
CA THR A 111 -8.97 5.43 4.44
C THR A 111 -8.10 4.23 4.83
N VAL A 112 -8.18 3.16 4.04
CA VAL A 112 -7.35 1.95 4.15
C VAL A 112 -6.87 1.49 2.78
N GLY A 113 -5.71 0.83 2.73
CA GLY A 113 -5.24 0.10 1.54
C GLY A 113 -3.81 0.41 1.14
N ALA A 114 -3.14 -0.61 0.60
CA ALA A 114 -1.77 -0.54 0.07
C ALA A 114 -1.65 0.21 -1.27
N SER A 115 -2.78 0.66 -1.84
CA SER A 115 -2.87 1.17 -3.21
C SER A 115 -1.99 2.39 -3.46
N GLY A 116 -1.79 3.27 -2.48
CA GLY A 116 -0.85 4.39 -2.59
C GLY A 116 0.58 3.93 -2.89
N GLY A 117 1.04 2.87 -2.23
CA GLY A 117 2.33 2.25 -2.49
C GLY A 117 2.38 1.52 -3.84
N LEU A 118 1.31 0.81 -4.18
CA LEU A 118 1.20 0.09 -5.45
C LEU A 118 1.24 1.05 -6.66
N PHE A 119 0.55 2.19 -6.60
CA PHE A 119 0.60 3.18 -7.69
C PHE A 119 2.01 3.75 -7.88
N GLY A 120 2.75 3.98 -6.80
CA GLY A 120 4.16 4.35 -6.89
C GLY A 120 5.01 3.29 -7.60
N ILE A 121 4.79 2.01 -7.28
CA ILE A 121 5.45 0.88 -7.96
C ILE A 121 5.04 0.80 -9.43
N LEU A 122 3.77 1.01 -9.77
CA LEU A 122 3.29 1.00 -11.16
C LEU A 122 3.95 2.09 -11.99
N VAL A 123 4.06 3.31 -11.45
CA VAL A 123 4.74 4.43 -12.12
C VAL A 123 6.22 4.10 -12.31
N ALA A 124 6.90 3.60 -11.28
CA ALA A 124 8.29 3.21 -11.39
C ALA A 124 8.50 2.08 -12.40
N PHE A 125 7.63 1.07 -12.41
CA PHE A 125 7.67 -0.01 -13.38
C PHE A 125 7.51 0.52 -14.82
N ALA A 126 6.55 1.41 -15.06
CA ALA A 126 6.33 2.03 -16.37
C ALA A 126 7.54 2.85 -16.84
N MET A 127 8.25 3.51 -15.93
CA MET A 127 9.46 4.29 -16.23
C MET A 127 10.69 3.41 -16.48
N VAL A 128 10.84 2.30 -15.74
CA VAL A 128 11.99 1.38 -15.87
C VAL A 128 11.84 0.46 -17.07
N PHE A 129 10.61 0.06 -17.38
CA PHE A 129 10.30 -0.83 -18.49
C PHE A 129 9.37 -0.17 -19.53
N PRO A 130 9.76 0.98 -20.12
CA PRO A 130 8.91 1.74 -21.05
C PRO A 130 8.64 0.99 -22.36
N HIS A 131 9.44 -0.04 -22.62
CA HIS A 131 9.33 -0.92 -23.79
C HIS A 131 9.23 -2.38 -23.37
N ALA A 132 8.57 -2.70 -22.26
CA ALA A 132 8.19 -4.09 -21.96
C ALA A 132 7.28 -4.61 -23.09
N ARG A 133 7.89 -5.17 -24.13
CA ARG A 133 7.18 -5.83 -25.22
C ARG A 133 6.80 -7.20 -24.68
N SER A 134 5.51 -7.53 -24.70
CA SER A 134 5.07 -8.91 -24.55
C SER A 134 5.71 -9.68 -25.71
N CYS A 135 6.83 -10.38 -25.47
CA CYS A 135 7.28 -11.38 -26.40
C CYS A 135 6.17 -12.44 -26.47
N ARG A 136 5.56 -12.56 -27.65
CA ARG A 136 4.78 -13.75 -28.02
C ARG A 136 5.68 -14.96 -28.06
#